data_AF-A0A3D8INU6-F1
#
_entry.id   AF-A0A3D8INU6-F1
#
_cell.length_a   1.000
_cell.length_b   1.000
_cell.length_c   1.000
_cell.angle_alpha   90.00
_cell.angle_beta   90.00
_cell.angle_gamma   90.00
#
_symmetry.space_group_name_H-M   'P 1'
#
loop_
_entity.id
_entity.type
_entity.pdbx_description
1 polymer ?
#
loop_
_entity_poly.entity_id
_entity_poly.type
_entity_poly.pdbx_seq_one_letter_code
_entity_poly.pdbx_strand_id
1 'polypeptide(L)'
;MIFEKKEIIEKYKKDKKDKEINKQAVERENETIKNNIQNIENALKDEQEKTINIQKAVDKINNYLKDLGILSFCIKIQDDEKQEYIITREGEDKPSFKTLSEGEKTLISFLYFLQLCQGKKEKNEAILDKIIVIDDPISSLSFNYVYDIAQLIKNTFFNNNSYKQIFIFTHNLYFYHEFFTIISKEDYENSITSFRIFKNQNNYSCINTLKRDEILNDYQAYWQILKEYKNKKAHKAIIPNAMRNILENFVGFVYAKKLQNIINQYFTNDIQYKAFYRYMSRESHTDQTNISDTKEFNIDMFFKAFKKVFEYLGHLEHYEKMIGTSNA
;
A
#
# COMPACT_ATOMS: atom_id res chain seq x y z
N MET A 1 -53.88 -7.72 82.04
CA MET A 1 -53.67 -6.34 81.56
C MET A 1 -52.21 -5.86 81.51
N ILE A 2 -51.42 -5.78 82.59
CA ILE A 2 -50.03 -5.28 82.52
C ILE A 2 -49.06 -6.28 81.84
N PHE A 3 -49.21 -7.58 82.13
CA PHE A 3 -48.39 -8.63 81.51
C PHE A 3 -48.66 -8.83 80.01
N GLU A 4 -49.92 -8.85 79.59
CA GLU A 4 -50.31 -8.96 78.16
C GLU A 4 -49.78 -7.80 77.32
N LYS A 5 -49.74 -6.57 77.86
CA LYS A 5 -49.17 -5.42 77.15
C LYS A 5 -47.66 -5.55 76.95
N LYS A 6 -46.95 -6.29 77.81
CA LYS A 6 -45.50 -6.50 77.72
C LYS A 6 -45.12 -7.48 76.61
N GLU A 7 -45.85 -8.60 76.49
CA GLU A 7 -45.68 -9.56 75.39
C GLU A 7 -45.97 -8.94 74.02
N ILE A 8 -47.02 -8.11 73.92
CA ILE A 8 -47.36 -7.40 72.68
C ILE A 8 -46.22 -6.44 72.27
N ILE A 9 -45.62 -5.73 73.22
CA ILE A 9 -44.49 -4.82 72.97
C ILE A 9 -43.24 -5.59 72.53
N GLU A 10 -42.93 -6.73 73.14
CA GLU A 10 -41.78 -7.56 72.74
C GLU A 10 -41.96 -8.15 71.35
N LYS A 11 -43.16 -8.66 71.04
CA LYS A 11 -43.50 -9.16 69.69
C LYS A 11 -43.36 -8.06 68.64
N TYR A 12 -43.88 -6.86 68.91
CA TYR A 12 -43.74 -5.70 68.01
C TYR A 12 -42.27 -5.30 67.79
N LYS A 13 -41.43 -5.31 68.84
CA LYS A 13 -40.00 -5.01 68.70
C LYS A 13 -39.28 -6.05 67.86
N LYS A 14 -39.62 -7.34 68.01
CA LYS A 14 -39.06 -8.43 67.21
C LYS A 14 -39.46 -8.30 65.73
N ASP A 15 -40.75 -8.12 65.45
CA ASP A 15 -41.26 -7.96 64.08
C ASP A 15 -40.68 -6.70 63.39
N LYS A 16 -40.46 -5.62 64.14
CA LYS A 16 -39.79 -4.41 63.62
C LYS A 16 -38.33 -4.69 63.24
N LYS A 17 -37.61 -5.43 64.08
CA LYS A 17 -36.21 -5.79 63.85
C LYS A 17 -36.07 -6.73 62.66
N ASP A 18 -36.97 -7.72 62.53
CA ASP A 18 -36.99 -8.65 61.40
C ASP A 18 -37.32 -7.91 60.08
N LYS A 19 -38.22 -6.92 60.11
CA LYS A 19 -38.49 -6.04 58.95
C LYS A 19 -37.30 -5.16 58.59
N GLU A 20 -36.58 -4.62 59.56
CA GLU A 20 -35.36 -3.83 59.30
C GLU A 20 -34.25 -4.68 58.68
N ILE A 21 -34.07 -5.93 59.16
CA ILE A 21 -33.11 -6.89 58.58
C ILE A 21 -33.50 -7.24 57.14
N ASN A 22 -34.78 -7.55 56.88
CA ASN A 22 -35.26 -7.84 55.54
C ASN A 22 -35.12 -6.64 54.60
N LYS A 23 -35.40 -5.42 55.08
CA LYS A 23 -35.21 -4.20 54.31
C LYS A 23 -33.73 -4.01 53.92
N GLN A 24 -32.81 -4.20 54.87
CA GLN A 24 -31.37 -4.13 54.59
C GLN A 24 -30.91 -5.21 53.61
N ALA A 25 -31.47 -6.43 53.68
CA ALA A 25 -31.16 -7.49 52.73
C ALA A 25 -31.62 -7.13 51.31
N VAL A 26 -32.85 -6.62 51.15
CA VAL A 26 -33.39 -6.16 49.86
C VAL A 26 -32.63 -4.96 49.32
N GLU A 27 -32.18 -4.03 50.18
CA GLU A 27 -31.36 -2.89 49.78
C GLU A 27 -30.00 -3.33 49.24
N ARG A 28 -29.33 -4.28 49.91
CA ARG A 28 -28.05 -4.86 49.42
C ARG A 28 -28.22 -5.61 48.09
N GLU A 29 -29.32 -6.34 47.95
CA GLU A 29 -29.62 -7.07 46.71
C GLU A 29 -29.88 -6.10 45.56
N ASN A 30 -30.63 -5.01 45.81
CA ASN A 30 -30.82 -3.93 44.85
C ASN A 30 -29.52 -3.22 44.46
N GLU A 31 -28.61 -2.96 45.40
CA GLU A 31 -27.29 -2.41 45.09
C GLU A 31 -26.46 -3.36 44.23
N THR A 32 -26.51 -4.67 44.52
CA THR A 32 -25.82 -5.70 43.75
C THR A 32 -26.36 -5.76 42.32
N ILE A 33 -27.69 -5.74 42.16
CA ILE A 33 -28.34 -5.74 40.84
C ILE A 33 -27.98 -4.47 40.06
N LYS A 34 -27.98 -3.29 40.70
CA LYS A 34 -27.56 -2.04 40.05
C LYS A 34 -26.11 -2.09 39.57
N ASN A 35 -25.20 -2.63 40.38
CA ASN A 35 -23.81 -2.79 39.98
C ASN A 35 -23.68 -3.76 38.79
N ASN A 36 -24.45 -4.86 38.79
CA ASN A 36 -24.46 -5.80 37.67
C ASN A 36 -25.00 -5.18 36.38
N ILE A 37 -26.09 -4.41 36.47
CA ILE A 37 -26.64 -3.66 35.32
C ILE A 37 -25.57 -2.71 34.76
N GLN A 38 -24.91 -1.94 35.63
CA GLN A 38 -23.88 -1.00 35.19
C GLN A 38 -22.69 -1.72 34.51
N ASN A 39 -22.29 -2.87 35.03
CA ASN A 39 -21.22 -3.68 34.43
C ASN A 39 -21.63 -4.23 33.05
N ILE A 40 -22.87 -4.69 32.90
CA ILE A 40 -23.40 -5.20 31.63
C ILE A 40 -23.52 -4.06 30.61
N GLU A 41 -23.99 -2.87 31.02
CA GLU A 41 -24.06 -1.69 30.15
C GLU A 41 -22.69 -1.23 29.66
N ASN A 42 -21.69 -1.25 30.54
CA ASN A 42 -20.31 -0.93 30.17
C ASN A 42 -19.74 -1.96 29.19
N ALA A 43 -19.96 -3.25 29.44
CA ALA A 43 -19.54 -4.33 28.53
C ALA A 43 -20.24 -4.22 27.16
N LEU A 44 -21.54 -3.93 27.12
CA LEU A 44 -22.30 -3.69 25.89
C LEU A 44 -21.73 -2.53 25.08
N LYS A 45 -21.41 -1.42 25.76
CA LYS A 45 -20.84 -0.23 25.12
C LYS A 45 -19.45 -0.53 24.55
N ASP A 46 -18.63 -1.27 25.29
CA ASP A 46 -17.30 -1.67 24.84
C ASP A 46 -17.37 -2.59 23.62
N GLU A 47 -18.31 -3.52 23.58
CA GLU A 47 -18.47 -4.45 22.45
C GLU A 47 -19.02 -3.75 21.20
N GLN A 48 -20.03 -2.90 21.35
CA GLN A 48 -20.57 -2.10 20.25
C GLN A 48 -19.51 -1.19 19.60
N GLU A 49 -18.64 -0.58 20.40
CA GLU A 49 -17.56 0.26 19.87
C GLU A 49 -16.52 -0.53 19.08
N LYS A 50 -16.20 -1.78 19.49
CA LYS A 50 -15.31 -2.67 18.73
C LYS A 50 -15.91 -3.05 17.37
N THR A 51 -17.18 -3.46 17.34
CA THR A 51 -17.89 -3.80 16.10
C THR A 51 -17.94 -2.61 15.12
N ILE A 52 -18.23 -1.40 15.63
CA ILE A 52 -18.23 -0.17 14.82
C ILE A 52 -16.83 0.13 14.24
N ASN A 53 -15.76 -0.18 14.98
CA ASN A 53 -14.38 0.07 14.53
C ASN A 53 -13.97 -0.88 13.39
N ILE A 54 -14.35 -2.16 13.49
CA ILE A 54 -14.06 -3.16 12.45
C ILE A 54 -14.81 -2.86 11.16
N GLN A 55 -16.11 -2.55 11.26
CA GLN A 55 -16.89 -2.17 10.09
C GLN A 55 -16.28 -0.96 9.38
N LYS A 56 -15.86 0.07 10.13
CA LYS A 56 -15.17 1.24 9.57
C LYS A 56 -13.86 0.87 8.87
N ALA A 57 -13.08 -0.06 9.42
CA ALA A 57 -11.84 -0.51 8.80
C ALA A 57 -12.11 -1.27 7.48
N VAL A 58 -13.08 -2.18 7.48
CA VAL A 58 -13.49 -2.93 6.29
C VAL A 58 -14.01 -1.98 5.20
N ASP A 59 -14.87 -1.02 5.56
CA ASP A 59 -15.40 -0.03 4.63
C ASP A 59 -14.29 0.82 4.01
N LYS A 60 -13.32 1.26 4.82
CA LYS A 60 -12.15 2.01 4.31
C LYS A 60 -11.32 1.18 3.34
N ILE A 61 -11.03 -0.08 3.65
CA ILE A 61 -10.26 -0.95 2.75
C ILE A 61 -11.02 -1.14 1.44
N ASN A 62 -12.33 -1.43 1.51
CA ASN A 62 -13.17 -1.59 0.32
C ASN A 62 -13.26 -0.32 -0.52
N ASN A 63 -13.29 0.87 0.11
CA ASN A 63 -13.25 2.13 -0.61
C ASN A 63 -11.90 2.33 -1.33
N TYR A 64 -10.78 2.04 -0.66
CA TYR A 64 -9.47 2.06 -1.33
C TYR A 64 -9.40 1.10 -2.51
N LEU A 65 -9.90 -0.14 -2.37
CA LEU A 65 -9.94 -1.09 -3.49
C LEU A 65 -10.75 -0.53 -4.68
N LYS A 66 -11.90 0.10 -4.41
CA LYS A 66 -12.71 0.75 -5.45
C LYS A 66 -11.99 1.93 -6.11
N ASP A 67 -11.34 2.78 -5.32
CA ASP A 67 -10.59 3.94 -5.81
C ASP A 67 -9.41 3.50 -6.70
N LEU A 68 -8.80 2.36 -6.40
CA LEU A 68 -7.77 1.70 -7.21
C LEU A 68 -8.33 0.96 -8.44
N GLY A 69 -9.65 1.01 -8.68
CA GLY A 69 -10.32 0.32 -9.78
C GLY A 69 -10.45 -1.19 -9.60
N ILE A 70 -10.25 -1.71 -8.39
CA ILE A 70 -10.36 -3.13 -8.07
C ILE A 70 -11.79 -3.42 -7.61
N LEU A 71 -12.57 -3.97 -8.54
CA LEU A 71 -13.97 -4.36 -8.31
C LEU A 71 -14.16 -5.88 -8.28
N SER A 72 -13.11 -6.64 -8.63
CA SER A 72 -13.15 -8.10 -8.76
C SER A 72 -13.33 -8.83 -7.41
N PHE A 73 -12.98 -8.17 -6.29
CA PHE A 73 -13.15 -8.69 -4.95
C PHE A 73 -13.35 -7.58 -3.91
N CYS A 74 -13.90 -7.95 -2.76
CA CYS A 74 -14.06 -7.09 -1.59
C CYS A 74 -13.87 -7.90 -0.30
N ILE A 75 -13.70 -7.18 0.81
CA ILE A 75 -13.65 -7.76 2.15
C ILE A 75 -15.03 -7.67 2.77
N LYS A 76 -15.54 -8.79 3.30
CA LYS A 76 -16.78 -8.85 4.08
C LYS A 76 -16.47 -9.38 5.47
N ILE A 77 -17.21 -8.90 6.46
CA ILE A 77 -17.20 -9.50 7.79
C ILE A 77 -17.99 -10.80 7.72
N GLN A 78 -17.39 -11.90 8.19
CA GLN A 78 -18.05 -13.20 8.29
C GLN A 78 -18.72 -13.37 9.65
N ASP A 79 -18.07 -12.90 10.71
CA ASP A 79 -18.54 -13.02 12.08
C ASP A 79 -18.11 -11.76 12.86
N ASP A 80 -19.08 -10.93 13.25
CA ASP A 80 -18.86 -9.70 14.00
C ASP A 80 -18.31 -9.97 15.41
N GLU A 81 -18.67 -11.10 16.02
CA GLU A 81 -18.23 -11.47 17.37
C GLU A 81 -16.78 -11.97 17.36
N LYS A 82 -16.38 -12.69 16.31
CA LYS A 82 -15.01 -13.21 16.17
C LYS A 82 -14.07 -12.26 15.43
N GLN A 83 -14.57 -11.14 14.93
CA GLN A 83 -13.80 -10.18 14.13
C GLN A 83 -13.19 -10.82 12.88
N GLU A 84 -13.84 -11.85 12.34
CA GLU A 84 -13.37 -12.60 11.19
C GLU A 84 -13.87 -11.95 9.90
N TYR A 85 -12.96 -11.77 8.95
CA TYR A 85 -13.28 -11.24 7.64
C TYR A 85 -12.84 -12.20 6.54
N ILE A 86 -13.60 -12.21 5.46
CA ILE A 86 -13.35 -13.01 4.28
C ILE A 86 -13.21 -12.13 3.06
N ILE A 87 -12.44 -12.63 2.10
CA ILE A 87 -12.34 -12.04 0.78
C ILE A 87 -13.36 -12.74 -0.11
N THR A 88 -14.29 -11.97 -0.66
CA THR A 88 -15.35 -12.44 -1.56
C THR A 88 -15.19 -11.82 -2.93
N ARG A 89 -15.52 -12.56 -3.99
CA ARG A 89 -15.60 -12.04 -5.36
C ARG A 89 -17.03 -11.62 -5.69
N GLU A 90 -17.17 -10.82 -6.74
CA GLU A 90 -18.50 -10.40 -7.23
C GLU A 90 -19.39 -11.62 -7.51
N GLY A 91 -20.53 -11.71 -6.82
CA GLY A 91 -21.48 -12.80 -6.94
C GLY A 91 -21.19 -14.06 -6.10
N GLU A 92 -20.12 -14.10 -5.30
CA GLU A 92 -19.78 -15.22 -4.42
C GLU A 92 -19.77 -14.82 -2.93
N ASP A 93 -20.44 -15.59 -2.08
CA ASP A 93 -20.41 -15.41 -0.60
C ASP A 93 -19.43 -16.36 0.10
N LYS A 94 -18.58 -17.07 -0.66
CA LYS A 94 -17.59 -18.00 -0.11
C LYS A 94 -16.19 -17.39 -0.15
N PRO A 95 -15.32 -17.69 0.83
CA PRO A 95 -13.95 -17.20 0.86
C PRO A 95 -13.15 -17.70 -0.36
N SER A 96 -12.59 -16.77 -1.14
CA SER A 96 -11.87 -17.09 -2.38
C SER A 96 -10.38 -16.74 -2.28
N PHE A 97 -9.68 -17.39 -1.34
CA PHE A 97 -8.23 -17.14 -1.16
C PHE A 97 -7.35 -17.77 -2.24
N LYS A 98 -7.83 -18.84 -2.91
CA LYS A 98 -7.04 -19.58 -3.92
C LYS A 98 -6.86 -18.84 -5.24
N THR A 99 -7.68 -17.82 -5.49
CA THR A 99 -7.73 -17.11 -6.77
C THR A 99 -7.01 -15.77 -6.74
N LEU A 100 -6.50 -15.33 -5.57
CA LEU A 100 -5.77 -14.09 -5.44
C LEU A 100 -4.35 -14.24 -5.99
N SER A 101 -3.97 -13.31 -6.87
CA SER A 101 -2.59 -13.12 -7.29
C SER A 101 -1.72 -12.66 -6.12
N GLU A 102 -0.40 -12.86 -6.22
CA GLU A 102 0.56 -12.37 -5.21
C GLU A 102 0.50 -10.85 -5.05
N GLY A 103 0.24 -10.12 -6.14
CA GLY A 103 0.02 -8.68 -6.09
C GLY A 103 -1.22 -8.30 -5.28
N GLU A 104 -2.36 -8.97 -5.50
CA GLU A 104 -3.59 -8.71 -4.73
C GLU A 104 -3.40 -9.02 -3.24
N LYS A 105 -2.70 -10.11 -2.89
CA LYS A 105 -2.36 -10.42 -1.49
C LYS A 105 -1.50 -9.33 -0.87
N THR A 106 -0.50 -8.83 -1.59
CA THR A 106 0.38 -7.76 -1.12
C THR A 106 -0.40 -6.47 -0.90
N LEU A 107 -1.29 -6.10 -1.84
CA LEU A 107 -2.13 -4.92 -1.72
C LEU A 107 -3.05 -4.99 -0.50
N ILE A 108 -3.78 -6.09 -0.34
CA ILE A 108 -4.71 -6.26 0.79
C ILE A 108 -3.95 -6.21 2.12
N SER A 109 -2.81 -6.88 2.20
CA SER A 109 -1.95 -6.88 3.39
C SER A 109 -1.47 -5.48 3.72
N PHE A 110 -1.09 -4.70 2.70
CA PHE A 110 -0.67 -3.32 2.86
C PHE A 110 -1.80 -2.41 3.33
N LEU A 111 -3.00 -2.49 2.71
CA LEU A 111 -4.16 -1.71 3.13
C LEU A 111 -4.61 -2.06 4.55
N TYR A 112 -4.55 -3.34 4.92
CA TYR A 112 -4.79 -3.79 6.29
C TYR A 112 -3.77 -3.20 7.27
N PHE A 113 -2.48 -3.22 6.91
CA PHE A 113 -1.43 -2.58 7.70
C PHE A 113 -1.67 -1.08 7.89
N LEU A 114 -2.11 -0.35 6.86
CA LEU A 114 -2.47 1.07 6.99
C LEU A 114 -3.62 1.27 7.99
N GLN A 115 -4.65 0.43 7.95
CA GLN A 115 -5.75 0.50 8.92
C GLN A 115 -5.28 0.19 10.35
N LEU A 116 -4.40 -0.80 10.52
CA LEU A 116 -3.80 -1.09 11.82
C LEU A 116 -2.98 0.11 12.37
N CYS A 117 -2.28 0.84 11.50
CA CYS A 117 -1.51 2.02 11.90
C CYS A 117 -2.43 3.17 12.33
N GLN A 118 -3.54 3.38 11.62
CA GLN A 118 -4.53 4.43 11.91
C GLN A 118 -5.42 4.08 13.12
N GLY A 119 -5.62 2.79 13.39
CA GLY A 119 -6.40 2.30 14.51
C GLY A 119 -5.69 2.43 15.86
N LYS A 120 -6.47 2.37 16.93
CA LYS A 120 -5.98 2.06 18.29
C LYS A 120 -6.15 0.55 18.49
N LYS A 121 -5.14 -0.14 19.04
CA LYS A 121 -5.26 -1.57 19.38
C LYS A 121 -6.16 -1.75 20.60
N GLU A 122 -6.14 -0.79 21.53
CA GLU A 122 -6.99 -0.80 22.73
C GLU A 122 -7.56 0.58 23.06
N LYS A 123 -8.73 0.60 23.70
CA LYS A 123 -9.48 1.82 24.07
C LYS A 123 -8.70 2.74 25.04
N ASN A 124 -7.88 2.12 25.89
CA ASN A 124 -7.00 2.76 26.88
C ASN A 124 -5.54 2.84 26.42
N GLU A 125 -5.24 2.48 25.17
CA GLU A 125 -3.89 2.64 24.65
C GLU A 125 -3.57 4.14 24.67
N ALA A 126 -2.59 4.52 25.50
CA ALA A 126 -2.02 5.85 25.45
C ALA A 126 -1.66 6.16 23.99
N ILE A 127 -1.75 7.42 23.58
CA ILE A 127 -1.22 7.85 22.28
C ILE A 127 0.30 7.67 22.38
N LEU A 128 0.76 6.45 22.14
CA LEU A 128 2.14 6.07 22.13
C LEU A 128 2.72 6.56 20.82
N ASP A 129 3.91 7.14 20.92
CA ASP A 129 4.71 7.51 19.79
C ASP A 129 4.96 6.29 18.90
N LYS A 130 4.36 6.26 17.70
CA LYS A 130 4.45 5.10 16.80
C LYS A 130 5.67 5.22 15.89
N ILE A 131 6.43 4.13 15.79
CA ILE A 131 7.46 3.93 14.76
C ILE A 131 6.91 2.95 13.74
N ILE A 132 6.92 3.35 12.47
CA ILE A 132 6.39 2.56 11.36
C ILE A 132 7.55 2.01 10.53
N VAL A 133 7.50 0.72 10.22
CA VAL A 133 8.47 0.07 9.34
C VAL A 133 7.71 -0.62 8.21
N ILE A 134 8.04 -0.23 6.98
CA ILE A 134 7.45 -0.78 5.76
C ILE A 134 8.58 -1.42 4.96
N ASP A 135 8.57 -2.74 4.86
CA ASP A 135 9.53 -3.49 4.05
C ASP A 135 8.91 -3.88 2.71
N ASP A 136 9.41 -3.27 1.66
CA ASP A 136 9.02 -3.42 0.25
C ASP A 136 7.51 -3.34 -0.02
N PRO A 137 6.91 -2.13 -0.02
CA PRO A 137 5.45 -1.95 -0.11
C PRO A 137 4.83 -2.39 -1.44
N ILE A 138 5.65 -2.71 -2.45
CA ILE A 138 5.21 -2.98 -3.81
C ILE A 138 5.64 -4.36 -4.35
N SER A 139 6.09 -5.27 -3.48
CA SER A 139 6.54 -6.60 -3.93
C SER A 139 5.43 -7.27 -4.77
N SER A 140 5.78 -7.75 -5.97
CA SER A 140 4.84 -8.44 -6.88
C SER A 140 3.59 -7.63 -7.31
N LEU A 141 3.56 -6.32 -7.06
CA LEU A 141 2.47 -5.44 -7.49
C LEU A 141 2.66 -4.97 -8.94
N SER A 142 1.54 -4.75 -9.64
CA SER A 142 1.57 -4.09 -10.94
C SER A 142 2.10 -2.67 -10.81
N PHE A 143 2.84 -2.21 -11.82
CA PHE A 143 3.35 -0.84 -11.87
C PHE A 143 2.23 0.21 -11.73
N ASN A 144 1.01 -0.14 -12.15
CA ASN A 144 -0.18 0.71 -12.05
C ASN A 144 -0.45 1.17 -10.62
N TYR A 145 -0.12 0.35 -9.62
CA TYR A 145 -0.42 0.66 -8.21
C TYR A 145 0.74 1.33 -7.48
N VAL A 146 1.93 1.43 -8.09
CA VAL A 146 3.13 1.96 -7.41
C VAL A 146 2.92 3.42 -6.98
N TYR A 147 2.35 4.22 -7.88
CA TYR A 147 2.02 5.62 -7.60
C TYR A 147 0.99 5.72 -6.47
N ASP A 148 -0.08 4.94 -6.53
CA ASP A 148 -1.14 4.98 -5.53
C ASP A 148 -0.63 4.57 -4.14
N ILE A 149 0.21 3.53 -4.08
CA ILE A 149 0.84 3.09 -2.82
C ILE A 149 1.73 4.20 -2.25
N ALA A 150 2.55 4.85 -3.07
CA ALA A 150 3.37 5.97 -2.64
C ALA A 150 2.50 7.13 -2.09
N GLN A 151 1.38 7.42 -2.77
CA GLN A 151 0.44 8.46 -2.36
C GLN A 151 -0.27 8.10 -1.05
N LEU A 152 -0.67 6.85 -0.86
CA LEU A 152 -1.27 6.34 0.38
C LEU A 152 -0.32 6.46 1.57
N ILE A 153 0.97 6.13 1.38
CA ILE A 153 2.00 6.28 2.43
C ILE A 153 2.11 7.75 2.82
N LYS A 154 2.28 8.66 1.84
CA LYS A 154 2.38 10.09 2.10
C LYS A 154 1.17 10.61 2.86
N ASN A 155 -0.03 10.35 2.34
CA ASN A 155 -1.28 10.87 2.92
C ASN A 155 -1.57 10.30 4.31
N THR A 156 -1.18 9.06 4.57
CA THR A 156 -1.41 8.41 5.87
C THR A 156 -0.45 8.91 6.94
N PHE A 157 0.83 9.04 6.60
CA PHE A 157 1.87 9.20 7.62
C PHE A 157 2.48 10.60 7.71
N PHE A 158 2.61 11.37 6.61
CA PHE A 158 3.39 12.61 6.63
C PHE A 158 2.66 13.80 7.26
N ASN A 159 1.32 13.81 7.18
CA ASN A 159 0.50 14.87 7.77
C ASN A 159 -0.02 14.52 9.18
N ASN A 160 0.56 13.50 9.83
CA ASN A 160 0.06 12.98 11.10
C ASN A 160 1.17 12.91 12.16
N ASN A 161 1.07 13.81 13.14
CA ASN A 161 2.03 13.94 14.24
C ASN A 161 2.05 12.76 15.22
N SER A 162 1.17 11.77 15.05
CA SER A 162 1.14 10.55 15.87
C SER A 162 2.27 9.59 15.52
N TYR A 163 2.92 9.75 14.37
CA TYR A 163 4.04 8.92 13.92
C TYR A 163 5.35 9.69 14.09
N LYS A 164 6.26 9.17 14.93
CA LYS A 164 7.54 9.83 15.20
C LYS A 164 8.59 9.53 14.13
N GLN A 165 8.57 8.32 13.59
CA GLN A 165 9.54 7.88 12.61
C GLN A 165 8.94 6.83 11.69
N ILE A 166 9.25 6.95 10.41
CA ILE A 166 8.78 6.05 9.36
C ILE A 166 10.01 5.56 8.62
N PHE A 167 10.21 4.25 8.58
CA PHE A 167 11.23 3.59 7.77
C PHE A 167 10.56 2.90 6.59
N ILE A 168 11.02 3.20 5.38
CA ILE A 168 10.55 2.57 4.15
C ILE A 168 11.76 1.92 3.48
N PHE A 169 11.73 0.60 3.39
CA PHE A 169 12.72 -0.18 2.68
C PHE A 169 12.14 -0.58 1.33
N THR A 170 12.95 -0.49 0.29
CA THR A 170 12.57 -0.98 -1.02
C THR A 170 13.82 -1.34 -1.80
N HIS A 171 13.71 -2.35 -2.65
CA HIS A 171 14.69 -2.65 -3.67
C HIS A 171 14.30 -2.05 -5.03
N ASN A 172 13.11 -1.44 -5.11
CA ASN A 172 12.54 -0.95 -6.34
C ASN A 172 12.82 0.56 -6.51
N LEU A 173 13.74 0.86 -7.44
CA LEU A 173 14.14 2.23 -7.76
C LEU A 173 13.00 3.06 -8.36
N TYR A 174 12.03 2.42 -9.04
CA TYR A 174 10.89 3.12 -9.60
C TYR A 174 9.93 3.60 -8.50
N PHE A 175 9.61 2.77 -7.51
CA PHE A 175 8.85 3.23 -6.33
C PHE A 175 9.59 4.34 -5.59
N TYR A 176 10.90 4.21 -5.40
CA TYR A 176 11.69 5.28 -4.81
C TYR A 176 11.48 6.58 -5.60
N HIS A 177 11.63 6.55 -6.93
CA HIS A 177 11.46 7.73 -7.77
C HIS A 177 10.05 8.35 -7.67
N GLU A 178 9.00 7.53 -7.82
CA GLU A 178 7.61 7.99 -7.72
C GLU A 178 7.34 8.61 -6.35
N PHE A 179 7.85 8.00 -5.28
CA PHE A 179 7.72 8.52 -3.93
C PHE A 179 8.29 9.94 -3.80
N PHE A 180 9.51 10.19 -4.30
CA PHE A 180 10.13 11.52 -4.28
C PHE A 180 9.56 12.50 -5.32
N THR A 181 8.82 12.02 -6.31
CA THR A 181 8.07 12.88 -7.25
C THR A 181 6.83 13.47 -6.58
N ILE A 182 6.18 12.71 -5.71
CA ILE A 182 4.96 13.13 -5.00
C ILE A 182 5.30 14.00 -3.77
N ILE A 183 6.49 13.83 -3.20
CA ILE A 183 6.98 14.59 -2.04
C ILE A 183 7.39 16.00 -2.45
N SER A 184 6.97 17.02 -1.67
CA SER A 184 7.38 18.39 -1.93
C SER A 184 8.87 18.59 -1.60
N LYS A 185 9.54 19.54 -2.24
CA LYS A 185 10.95 19.84 -1.92
C LYS A 185 11.12 20.22 -0.44
N GLU A 186 10.16 20.92 0.13
CA GLU A 186 10.16 21.36 1.53
C GLU A 186 10.02 20.17 2.50
N ASP A 187 9.12 19.20 2.19
CA ASP A 187 9.00 17.97 2.98
C ASP A 187 10.31 17.16 2.97
N TYR A 188 10.96 17.10 1.81
CA TYR A 188 12.22 16.37 1.65
C TYR A 188 13.35 16.97 2.49
N GLU A 189 13.60 18.27 2.33
CA GLU A 189 14.72 18.95 2.96
C GLU A 189 14.61 19.00 4.49
N ASN A 190 13.39 19.06 5.03
CA ASN A 190 13.17 19.21 6.46
C ASN A 190 13.00 17.88 7.21
N SER A 191 12.54 16.82 6.54
CA SER A 191 11.95 15.67 7.24
C SER A 191 12.36 14.29 6.72
N ILE A 192 13.09 14.20 5.61
CA ILE A 192 13.35 12.90 4.95
C ILE A 192 14.83 12.71 4.68
N THR A 193 15.36 11.52 5.01
CA THR A 193 16.73 11.13 4.69
C THR A 193 16.72 9.78 3.98
N SER A 194 17.45 9.69 2.86
CA SER A 194 17.58 8.47 2.08
C SER A 194 18.93 7.80 2.32
N PHE A 195 18.91 6.47 2.33
CA PHE A 195 20.10 5.63 2.47
C PHE A 195 20.12 4.55 1.41
N ARG A 196 21.31 4.22 0.91
CA ARG A 196 21.56 3.09 0.03
C ARG A 196 22.27 2.00 0.81
N ILE A 197 21.69 0.80 0.83
CA ILE A 197 22.31 -0.40 1.36
C ILE A 197 22.89 -1.20 0.19
N PHE A 198 24.15 -1.61 0.28
CA PHE A 198 24.83 -2.38 -0.75
C PHE A 198 25.89 -3.31 -0.14
N LYS A 199 26.36 -4.29 -0.92
CA LYS A 199 27.49 -5.15 -0.53
C LYS A 199 28.80 -4.59 -1.09
N ASN A 200 29.84 -4.50 -0.25
CA ASN A 200 31.17 -4.15 -0.71
C ASN A 200 31.88 -5.35 -1.38
N GLN A 201 33.11 -5.13 -1.87
CA GLN A 201 33.91 -6.15 -2.55
C GLN A 201 34.18 -7.39 -1.69
N ASN A 202 34.12 -7.26 -0.36
CA ASN A 202 34.31 -8.33 0.62
C ASN A 202 32.98 -8.95 1.08
N ASN A 203 31.87 -8.69 0.38
CA ASN A 203 30.51 -9.16 0.70
C ASN A 203 29.92 -8.67 2.04
N TYR A 204 30.50 -7.64 2.66
CA TYR A 204 29.91 -7.01 3.84
C TYR A 204 28.83 -6.01 3.45
N SER A 205 27.74 -5.96 4.23
CA SER A 205 26.70 -4.93 4.10
C SER A 205 27.23 -3.57 4.52
N CYS A 206 27.09 -2.58 3.63
CA CYS A 206 27.46 -1.20 3.86
C CYS A 206 26.23 -0.31 3.65
N ILE A 207 26.19 0.83 4.34
CA ILE A 207 25.15 1.84 4.23
C ILE A 207 25.79 3.20 3.94
N ASN A 208 25.29 3.87 2.90
CA ASN A 208 25.68 5.24 2.57
C ASN A 208 24.45 6.13 2.52
N THR A 209 24.58 7.39 2.96
CA THR A 209 23.57 8.41 2.67
C THR A 209 23.45 8.59 1.16
N LEU A 210 22.22 8.77 0.69
CA LEU A 210 21.88 8.87 -0.71
C LEU A 210 21.23 10.21 -0.94
N LYS A 211 21.88 11.10 -1.68
CA LYS A 211 21.23 12.35 -2.10
C LYS A 211 20.22 12.06 -3.20
N ARG A 212 19.19 12.89 -3.31
CA ARG A 212 18.21 12.80 -4.42
C ARG A 212 18.89 12.72 -5.79
N ASP A 213 19.96 13.49 -5.97
CA ASP A 213 20.67 13.62 -7.24
C ASP A 213 21.69 12.47 -7.48
N GLU A 214 21.94 11.62 -6.49
CA GLU A 214 22.92 10.51 -6.56
C GLU A 214 22.30 9.18 -7.00
N ILE A 215 20.97 9.08 -6.97
CA ILE A 215 20.29 7.98 -7.65
C ILE A 215 20.34 8.31 -9.12
N LEU A 216 21.38 7.78 -9.74
CA LEU A 216 21.50 7.44 -11.16
C LEU A 216 20.26 7.90 -11.93
N ASN A 217 20.30 9.12 -12.50
CA ASN A 217 19.24 9.77 -13.28
C ASN A 217 18.31 8.74 -13.90
N ASP A 218 16.98 8.85 -13.77
CA ASP A 218 15.93 7.91 -14.24
C ASP A 218 16.28 7.13 -15.52
N TYR A 219 16.92 7.84 -16.45
CA TYR A 219 17.68 7.30 -17.57
C TYR A 219 18.43 5.98 -17.31
N GLN A 220 19.39 5.95 -16.38
CA GLN A 220 20.23 4.81 -16.03
C GLN A 220 19.42 3.65 -15.42
N ALA A 221 18.37 3.94 -14.65
CA ALA A 221 17.47 2.92 -14.09
C ALA A 221 16.73 2.17 -15.22
N TYR A 222 16.22 2.89 -16.23
CA TYR A 222 15.60 2.24 -17.38
C TYR A 222 16.58 1.36 -18.18
N TRP A 223 17.84 1.77 -18.32
CA TRP A 223 18.85 0.93 -18.96
C TRP A 223 19.14 -0.35 -18.18
N GLN A 224 19.09 -0.30 -16.85
CA GLN A 224 19.25 -1.48 -15.99
C GLN A 224 18.14 -2.50 -16.21
N ILE A 225 16.88 -2.05 -16.35
CA ILE A 225 15.73 -2.91 -16.70
C ILE A 225 15.99 -3.67 -18.01
N LEU A 226 16.52 -2.99 -19.03
CA LEU A 226 16.84 -3.61 -20.31
C LEU A 226 17.96 -4.65 -20.22
N LYS A 227 18.96 -4.45 -19.34
CA LYS A 227 20.03 -5.42 -19.08
C LYS A 227 19.51 -6.67 -18.37
N GLU A 228 18.67 -6.49 -17.35
CA GLU A 228 18.14 -7.60 -16.55
C GLU A 228 17.20 -8.49 -17.35
N TYR A 229 16.47 -7.92 -18.32
CA TYR A 229 15.70 -8.70 -19.28
C TYR A 229 16.58 -9.60 -20.14
N LYS A 230 17.69 -9.09 -20.69
CA LYS A 230 18.64 -9.93 -21.45
C LYS A 230 19.21 -11.06 -20.61
N ASN A 231 19.29 -10.87 -19.30
CA ASN A 231 19.71 -11.88 -18.33
C ASN A 231 18.56 -12.75 -17.79
N LYS A 232 17.37 -12.71 -18.42
CA LYS A 232 16.16 -13.49 -18.09
C LYS A 232 15.58 -13.25 -16.68
N LYS A 233 15.81 -12.08 -16.08
CA LYS A 233 15.33 -11.74 -14.72
C LYS A 233 14.11 -10.81 -14.68
N ALA A 234 13.71 -10.22 -15.80
CA ALA A 234 12.65 -9.19 -15.85
C ALA A 234 11.43 -9.60 -16.70
N HIS A 235 10.25 -9.07 -16.34
CA HIS A 235 9.00 -9.31 -17.06
C HIS A 235 8.93 -8.58 -18.41
N LYS A 236 8.49 -9.31 -19.44
CA LYS A 236 8.35 -8.86 -20.84
C LYS A 236 7.57 -7.56 -21.05
N ALA A 237 6.57 -7.31 -20.20
CA ALA A 237 5.65 -6.18 -20.32
C ALA A 237 6.30 -4.81 -20.05
N ILE A 238 7.44 -4.76 -19.35
CA ILE A 238 8.04 -3.49 -18.88
C ILE A 238 9.00 -2.88 -19.93
N ILE A 239 9.45 -3.70 -20.87
CA ILE A 239 10.46 -3.33 -21.89
C ILE A 239 10.04 -2.15 -22.77
N PRO A 240 8.81 -2.08 -23.32
CA PRO A 240 8.41 -0.98 -24.18
C PRO A 240 8.43 0.37 -23.45
N ASN A 241 7.97 0.41 -22.21
CA ASN A 241 7.94 1.63 -21.41
C ASN A 241 9.36 2.08 -21.02
N ALA A 242 10.23 1.16 -20.60
CA ALA A 242 11.63 1.48 -20.31
C ALA A 242 12.35 2.05 -21.56
N MET A 243 12.16 1.43 -22.72
CA MET A 243 12.68 1.95 -23.99
C MET A 243 12.13 3.36 -24.30
N ARG A 244 10.85 3.64 -24.01
CA ARG A 244 10.23 4.95 -24.30
C ARG A 244 10.88 6.03 -23.48
N ASN A 245 10.96 5.84 -22.17
CA ASN A 245 11.55 6.82 -21.26
C ASN A 245 13.03 7.04 -21.54
N ILE A 246 13.78 6.01 -21.96
CA ILE A 246 15.16 6.18 -22.41
C ILE A 246 15.20 7.09 -23.65
N LEU A 247 14.39 6.81 -24.68
CA LEU A 247 14.42 7.61 -25.90
C LEU A 247 13.96 9.05 -25.66
N GLU A 248 12.92 9.27 -24.83
CA GLU A 248 12.41 10.60 -24.51
C GLU A 248 13.45 11.42 -23.74
N ASN A 249 14.06 10.85 -22.71
CA ASN A 249 15.11 11.52 -21.95
C ASN A 249 16.34 11.80 -22.80
N PHE A 250 16.76 10.84 -23.63
CA PHE A 250 17.90 11.01 -24.52
C PHE A 250 17.66 12.12 -25.56
N VAL A 251 16.52 12.09 -26.24
CA VAL A 251 16.20 13.09 -27.28
C VAL A 251 15.96 14.46 -26.68
N GLY A 252 15.29 14.53 -25.52
CA GLY A 252 15.09 15.77 -24.78
C GLY A 252 16.41 16.41 -24.36
N PHE A 253 17.35 15.60 -23.87
CA PHE A 253 18.64 16.09 -23.39
C PHE A 253 19.60 16.45 -24.53
N VAL A 254 19.78 15.57 -25.53
CA VAL A 254 20.79 15.73 -26.59
C VAL A 254 20.34 16.72 -27.67
N TYR A 255 19.04 16.75 -27.99
CA TYR A 255 18.53 17.52 -29.12
C TYR A 255 17.53 18.61 -28.73
N ALA A 256 17.18 18.75 -27.44
CA ALA A 256 16.15 19.68 -26.96
C ALA A 256 14.82 19.55 -27.73
N LYS A 257 14.46 18.32 -28.13
CA LYS A 257 13.28 18.01 -28.94
C LYS A 257 12.38 16.98 -28.25
N LYS A 258 11.12 16.91 -28.65
CA LYS A 258 10.22 15.81 -28.29
C LYS A 258 10.53 14.59 -29.16
N LEU A 259 10.46 13.39 -28.58
CA LEU A 259 10.68 12.13 -29.30
C LEU A 259 9.80 12.01 -30.55
N GLN A 260 8.52 12.38 -30.43
CA GLN A 260 7.58 12.38 -31.56
C GLN A 260 8.07 13.19 -32.78
N ASN A 261 8.79 14.28 -32.55
CA ASN A 261 9.34 15.11 -33.63
C ASN A 261 10.46 14.36 -34.37
N ILE A 262 11.32 13.63 -33.64
CA ILE A 262 12.35 12.77 -34.24
C ILE A 262 11.71 11.62 -35.03
N ILE A 263 10.67 10.99 -34.49
CA ILE A 263 9.94 9.91 -35.18
C ILE A 263 9.32 10.43 -36.49
N ASN A 264 8.67 11.59 -36.45
CA ASN A 264 8.07 12.20 -37.64
C ASN A 264 9.12 12.74 -38.62
N GLN A 265 10.29 13.15 -38.16
CA GLN A 265 11.33 13.67 -39.04
C GLN A 265 12.10 12.54 -39.75
N TYR A 266 12.46 11.49 -39.03
CA TYR A 266 13.44 10.50 -39.49
C TYR A 266 12.84 9.12 -39.79
N PHE A 267 11.67 8.80 -39.21
CA PHE A 267 11.05 7.47 -39.33
C PHE A 267 9.65 7.52 -39.96
N THR A 268 9.30 8.63 -40.64
CA THR A 268 7.97 8.80 -41.25
C THR A 268 7.59 7.70 -42.23
N ASN A 269 8.55 7.15 -42.98
CA ASN A 269 8.29 6.10 -43.96
C ASN A 269 8.64 4.69 -43.45
N ASP A 270 9.17 4.56 -42.23
CA ASP A 270 9.52 3.25 -41.64
C ASP A 270 8.31 2.70 -40.86
N ILE A 271 7.56 1.83 -41.53
CA ILE A 271 6.34 1.20 -41.01
C ILE A 271 6.64 0.38 -39.75
N GLN A 272 7.78 -0.30 -39.71
CA GLN A 272 8.18 -1.11 -38.56
C GLN A 272 8.45 -0.22 -37.34
N TYR A 273 9.09 0.92 -37.56
CA TYR A 273 9.33 1.90 -36.51
C TYR A 273 8.09 2.60 -36.00
N LYS A 274 7.18 2.96 -36.90
CA LYS A 274 5.88 3.51 -36.49
C LYS A 274 5.10 2.49 -35.66
N ALA A 275 5.16 1.21 -36.01
CA ALA A 275 4.56 0.15 -35.21
C ALA A 275 5.24 0.01 -33.84
N PHE A 276 6.57 0.01 -33.79
CA PHE A 276 7.37 0.01 -32.55
C PHE A 276 7.04 1.20 -31.64
N TYR A 277 7.11 2.43 -32.16
CA TYR A 277 6.80 3.65 -31.42
C TYR A 277 5.35 3.70 -30.97
N ARG A 278 4.39 3.35 -31.84
CA ARG A 278 2.96 3.29 -31.50
C ARG A 278 2.71 2.29 -30.38
N TYR A 279 3.37 1.14 -30.40
CA TYR A 279 3.23 0.14 -29.35
C TYR A 279 3.83 0.63 -28.03
N MET A 280 5.05 1.16 -28.05
CA MET A 280 5.65 1.78 -26.86
C MET A 280 4.78 2.89 -26.28
N SER A 281 4.19 3.71 -27.15
CA SER A 281 3.30 4.82 -26.76
C SER A 281 1.96 4.30 -26.23
N ARG A 282 1.38 3.25 -26.83
CA ARG A 282 0.13 2.62 -26.38
C ARG A 282 0.28 1.89 -25.06
N GLU A 283 1.35 1.14 -24.84
CA GLU A 283 1.59 0.44 -23.56
C GLU A 283 1.94 1.41 -22.40
N SER A 284 2.16 2.69 -22.72
CA SER A 284 2.42 3.77 -21.75
C SER A 284 1.27 4.77 -21.60
N HIS A 285 0.18 4.61 -22.37
CA HIS A 285 -1.05 5.39 -22.26
C HIS A 285 -2.22 4.44 -22.02
N THR A 286 -2.99 4.67 -20.95
CA THR A 286 -4.27 3.99 -20.68
C THR A 286 -5.34 4.44 -21.71
N ASP A 287 -5.19 4.08 -22.98
CA ASP A 287 -6.23 4.30 -23.99
C ASP A 287 -7.20 3.12 -24.03
N GLN A 288 -8.50 3.43 -23.95
CA GLN A 288 -9.65 2.52 -23.77
C GLN A 288 -9.93 1.54 -24.94
N THR A 289 -8.97 1.28 -25.82
CA THR A 289 -9.11 0.33 -26.95
C THR A 289 -8.09 -0.80 -26.89
N ASN A 290 -7.83 -1.34 -25.70
CA ASN A 290 -7.05 -2.56 -25.52
C ASN A 290 -7.87 -3.77 -25.98
N ILE A 291 -7.89 -4.01 -27.29
CA ILE A 291 -8.34 -5.29 -27.84
C ILE A 291 -7.34 -6.34 -27.38
N SER A 292 -7.79 -7.23 -26.50
CA SER A 292 -7.05 -8.40 -26.04
C SER A 292 -6.90 -9.39 -27.20
N ASP A 293 -5.90 -9.15 -28.03
CA ASP A 293 -5.36 -10.16 -28.93
C ASP A 293 -3.85 -10.11 -28.76
N THR A 294 -3.39 -10.71 -27.66
CA THR A 294 -1.98 -10.94 -27.36
C THR A 294 -1.41 -11.90 -28.40
N LYS A 295 -1.09 -11.38 -29.59
CA LYS A 295 -0.07 -11.97 -30.44
C LYS A 295 1.24 -11.91 -29.67
N GLU A 296 1.84 -13.07 -29.44
CA GLU A 296 3.20 -13.19 -28.89
C GLU A 296 4.13 -12.22 -29.60
N PHE A 297 4.49 -11.14 -28.91
CA PHE A 297 5.30 -10.09 -29.48
C PHE A 297 6.79 -10.48 -29.43
N ASN A 298 7.51 -10.35 -30.55
CA ASN A 298 8.93 -10.67 -30.62
C ASN A 298 9.79 -9.52 -30.07
N ILE A 299 10.13 -9.58 -28.78
CA ILE A 299 10.93 -8.58 -28.08
C ILE A 299 12.30 -8.33 -28.73
N ASP A 300 12.87 -9.32 -29.41
CA ASP A 300 14.13 -9.11 -30.13
C ASP A 300 13.96 -8.13 -31.29
N MET A 301 12.79 -8.08 -31.92
CA MET A 301 12.46 -7.07 -32.92
C MET A 301 12.43 -5.66 -32.31
N PHE A 302 12.01 -5.53 -31.05
CA PHE A 302 12.00 -4.26 -30.35
C PHE A 302 13.38 -3.82 -29.91
N PHE A 303 14.22 -4.74 -29.44
CA PHE A 303 15.63 -4.40 -29.18
C PHE A 303 16.36 -3.97 -30.46
N LYS A 304 16.06 -4.58 -31.61
CA LYS A 304 16.58 -4.16 -32.91
C LYS A 304 16.10 -2.76 -33.30
N ALA A 305 14.80 -2.49 -33.21
CA ALA A 305 14.25 -1.17 -33.48
C ALA A 305 14.82 -0.13 -32.50
N PHE A 306 14.88 -0.43 -31.21
CA PHE A 306 15.46 0.46 -30.22
C PHE A 306 16.95 0.79 -30.52
N LYS A 307 17.78 -0.23 -30.84
CA LYS A 307 19.18 -0.05 -31.26
C LYS A 307 19.30 0.86 -32.49
N LYS A 308 18.45 0.65 -33.50
CA LYS A 308 18.45 1.40 -34.75
C LYS A 308 18.19 2.90 -34.53
N VAL A 309 17.58 3.31 -33.40
CA VAL A 309 17.31 4.75 -33.13
C VAL A 309 18.63 5.43 -32.84
N PHE A 310 19.41 4.82 -31.95
CA PHE A 310 20.73 5.31 -31.58
C PHE A 310 21.69 5.26 -32.76
N GLU A 311 21.64 4.21 -33.58
CA GLU A 311 22.42 4.13 -34.82
C GLU A 311 22.11 5.27 -35.79
N TYR A 312 20.82 5.49 -36.06
CA TYR A 312 20.39 6.53 -37.00
C TYR A 312 20.69 7.95 -36.50
N LEU A 313 20.65 8.16 -35.19
CA LEU A 313 21.01 9.42 -34.53
C LEU A 313 22.53 9.60 -34.35
N GLY A 314 23.36 8.62 -34.75
CA GLY A 314 24.82 8.70 -34.64
C GLY A 314 25.38 8.42 -33.23
N HIS A 315 24.58 7.79 -32.37
CA HIS A 315 24.90 7.48 -30.97
C HIS A 315 24.91 5.99 -30.66
N LEU A 316 25.32 5.17 -31.62
CA LEU A 316 25.42 3.71 -31.46
C LEU A 316 26.33 3.31 -30.29
N GLU A 317 27.48 3.98 -30.13
CA GLU A 317 28.42 3.72 -29.03
C GLU A 317 27.77 3.89 -27.65
N HIS A 318 26.88 4.89 -27.52
CA HIS A 318 26.15 5.12 -26.29
C HIS A 318 25.20 3.97 -25.98
N TYR A 319 24.45 3.48 -26.97
CA TYR A 319 23.61 2.29 -26.79
C TYR A 319 24.42 1.08 -26.36
N GLU A 320 25.57 0.83 -27.00
CA GLU A 320 26.39 -0.36 -26.74
C GLU A 320 27.03 -0.33 -25.35
N LYS A 321 27.51 0.85 -24.93
CA LYS A 321 27.99 1.09 -23.57
C LYS A 321 26.88 0.88 -22.55
N MET A 322 25.70 1.42 -22.82
CA MET A 322 24.59 1.40 -21.86
C MET A 322 23.90 0.05 -21.77
N ILE A 323 23.89 -0.77 -22.82
CA ILE A 323 23.34 -2.13 -22.77
C ILE A 323 24.37 -3.18 -22.30
N GLY A 324 25.66 -2.81 -22.25
CA GLY A 324 26.76 -3.68 -21.82
C GLY A 324 27.27 -4.64 -22.91
N THR A 325 27.18 -4.24 -24.19
CA THR A 325 27.76 -5.00 -25.31
C THR A 325 29.15 -4.53 -25.73
N SER A 326 29.63 -3.41 -25.19
CA SER A 326 31.03 -3.01 -25.35
C SER A 326 31.89 -3.87 -24.43
N ASN A 327 32.51 -4.92 -24.99
CA ASN A 327 33.74 -5.44 -24.41
C ASN A 327 34.75 -4.29 -24.35
N ALA A 328 35.45 -4.19 -23.23
CA ALA A 328 36.68 -3.42 -23.15
C ALA A 328 37.67 -3.85 -24.24
#